data_AF-A0A8K0V4D3-F1
#
_entry.id   AF-A0A8K0V4D3-F1
#
_cell.length_a   1.000
_cell.length_b   1.000
_cell.length_c   1.000
_cell.angle_alpha   90.00
_cell.angle_beta   90.00
_cell.angle_gamma   90.00
#
_symmetry.space_group_name_H-M   'P 1'
#
loop_
_entity.id
_entity.type
_entity.pdbx_description
1 polymer ?
#
loop_
_entity_poly.entity_id
_entity_poly.type
_entity_poly.pdbx_seq_one_letter_code
_entity_poly.pdbx_strand_id
1 'polypeptide(L)'
;MEEKFWTSGGESARATTATNAVMIFPYPPGILQGDQIWPHLRQRTGWRSVVMAERRVTRCRDFAILSYRVSAEKPDEPTLKALCASTYLQDEDRWLRISHQQTVAT
;
A
#
# COMPACT_ATOMS: atom_id res chain seq x y z
N MET A 1 5.14 2.50 9.04
CA MET A 1 4.01 1.61 8.70
C MET A 1 3.99 1.34 7.20
N GLU A 2 3.81 2.37 6.35
CA GLU A 2 3.66 2.17 4.90
C GLU A 2 4.76 1.35 4.24
N GLU A 3 6.03 1.64 4.53
CA GLU A 3 7.19 0.92 3.98
C GLU A 3 7.13 -0.59 4.25
N LYS A 4 6.54 -1.01 5.38
CA LYS A 4 6.38 -2.43 5.71
C LYS A 4 5.41 -3.14 4.77
N PHE A 5 4.40 -2.46 4.22
CA PHE A 5 3.53 -3.09 3.22
C PHE A 5 4.25 -3.45 1.92
N TRP A 6 5.41 -2.85 1.67
CA TRP A 6 6.26 -3.17 0.53
C TRP A 6 7.25 -4.27 0.87
N THR A 7 7.98 -4.13 1.97
CA THR A 7 9.12 -5.00 2.27
C THR A 7 8.79 -6.19 3.17
N SER A 8 7.64 -6.17 3.85
CA SER A 8 7.24 -7.23 4.79
C SER A 8 6.23 -8.19 4.16
N GLY A 9 6.17 -9.42 4.68
CA GLY A 9 5.24 -10.46 4.21
C GLY A 9 3.77 -10.15 4.50
N GLY A 10 2.87 -10.91 3.86
CA GLY A 10 1.42 -10.69 3.89
C GLY A 10 0.76 -10.71 5.29
N GLU A 11 1.33 -11.45 6.24
CA GLU A 11 0.81 -11.52 7.62
C GLU A 11 0.88 -10.17 8.35
N SER A 12 2.01 -9.45 8.23
CA SER A 12 2.15 -8.12 8.86
C SER A 12 1.23 -7.09 8.21
N ALA A 13 1.01 -7.23 6.89
CA ALA A 13 0.08 -6.38 6.15
C ALA A 13 -1.37 -6.60 6.61
N ARG A 14 -1.76 -7.84 6.90
CA ARG A 14 -3.12 -8.17 7.32
C ARG A 14 -3.49 -7.59 8.67
N ALA A 15 -2.58 -7.64 9.64
CA ALA A 15 -2.80 -7.08 10.99
C ALA A 15 -3.01 -5.55 11.01
N THR A 16 -2.58 -4.86 9.94
CA THR A 16 -2.57 -3.39 9.86
C THR A 16 -3.43 -2.84 8.71
N THR A 17 -4.28 -3.69 8.12
CA THR A 17 -5.25 -3.35 7.08
C THR A 17 -6.66 -3.61 7.62
N ALA A 18 -7.59 -2.67 7.41
CA ALA A 18 -8.97 -2.87 7.85
C ALA A 18 -9.65 -4.02 7.09
N THR A 19 -10.57 -4.74 7.75
CA THR A 19 -11.26 -5.91 7.18
C THR A 19 -11.95 -5.62 5.85
N ASN A 20 -12.49 -4.41 5.67
CA ASN A 20 -13.19 -3.99 4.46
C ASN A 20 -12.40 -2.91 3.68
N ALA A 21 -11.07 -2.93 3.76
CA ALA A 21 -10.23 -1.98 3.04
C ALA A 21 -10.44 -2.07 1.52
N VAL A 22 -10.21 -0.96 0.82
CA VAL A 22 -10.30 -0.87 -0.64
C VAL A 22 -8.92 -0.59 -1.22
N MET A 23 -8.50 -1.37 -2.21
CA MET A 23 -7.26 -1.13 -2.94
C MET A 23 -7.50 -0.97 -4.43
N ILE A 24 -6.83 0.01 -5.02
CA ILE A 24 -6.95 0.35 -6.44
C ILE A 24 -5.58 0.19 -7.06
N PHE A 25 -5.47 -0.78 -7.96
CA PHE A 25 -4.23 -1.07 -8.69
C PHE A 25 -4.41 -0.82 -10.19
N PRO A 26 -3.30 -0.60 -10.92
CA PRO A 26 -3.32 -0.56 -12.38
C PRO A 26 -3.93 -1.85 -12.96
N TYR A 27 -4.47 -1.80 -14.16
CA TYR A 27 -4.97 -2.98 -14.88
C TYR A 27 -3.94 -4.13 -14.87
N PRO A 28 -4.35 -5.42 -14.73
CA PRO A 28 -5.74 -5.93 -14.69
C PRO A 28 -6.54 -5.91 -13.38
N PRO A 29 -5.96 -5.88 -12.15
CA PRO A 29 -6.74 -6.03 -10.92
C PRO A 29 -7.87 -5.02 -10.70
N GLY A 30 -7.65 -3.75 -11.10
CA GLY A 30 -8.63 -2.69 -10.85
C GLY A 30 -8.89 -2.46 -9.37
N ILE A 31 -10.15 -2.51 -8.96
CA ILE A 31 -10.58 -2.29 -7.57
C ILE A 31 -10.73 -3.64 -6.86
N LEU A 32 -10.01 -3.81 -5.76
CA LEU A 32 -10.09 -4.96 -4.86
C LEU A 32 -10.60 -4.52 -3.50
N GLN A 33 -11.44 -5.33 -2.86
CA GLN A 33 -11.98 -5.01 -1.53
C GLN A 33 -11.94 -6.22 -0.59
N GLY A 34 -11.66 -5.94 0.69
CA GLY A 34 -11.62 -6.94 1.74
C GLY A 34 -10.73 -8.13 1.37
N ASP A 35 -11.25 -9.35 1.46
CA ASP A 35 -10.45 -10.56 1.24
C ASP A 35 -9.96 -10.75 -0.21
N GLN A 36 -10.51 -10.02 -1.19
CA GLN A 36 -10.02 -10.03 -2.58
C GLN A 36 -8.61 -9.46 -2.71
N ILE A 37 -8.15 -8.69 -1.72
CA ILE A 37 -6.84 -8.06 -1.70
C ILE A 37 -5.72 -9.12 -1.54
N TRP A 38 -5.93 -10.15 -0.73
CA TRP A 38 -4.86 -11.04 -0.30
C TRP A 38 -4.27 -11.90 -1.42
N PRO A 39 -5.06 -12.52 -2.32
CA PRO A 39 -4.52 -13.22 -3.48
C PRO A 39 -3.62 -12.33 -4.34
N HIS A 40 -4.02 -11.07 -4.55
CA HIS A 40 -3.25 -10.12 -5.32
C HIS A 40 -1.94 -9.74 -4.64
N LEU A 41 -1.99 -9.41 -3.33
CA LEU A 41 -0.79 -9.05 -2.59
C LEU A 41 0.22 -10.21 -2.53
N ARG A 42 -0.23 -11.46 -2.37
CA ARG A 42 0.66 -12.64 -2.39
C ARG A 42 1.44 -12.77 -3.71
N GLN A 43 0.84 -12.44 -4.83
CA GLN A 43 1.52 -12.44 -6.13
C GLN A 43 2.49 -11.24 -6.26
N ARG A 44 2.23 -10.15 -5.54
CA ARG A 44 2.97 -8.90 -5.62
C ARG A 44 4.00 -8.72 -4.49
N THR A 45 4.16 -9.66 -3.56
CA THR A 45 5.23 -9.63 -2.54
C THR A 45 6.62 -9.87 -3.15
N GLY A 46 7.68 -9.75 -2.35
CA GLY A 46 9.07 -10.05 -2.76
C GLY A 46 9.92 -8.82 -3.10
N TRP A 47 9.46 -7.62 -2.76
CA TRP A 47 10.25 -6.40 -2.92
C TRP A 47 11.51 -6.46 -2.06
N ARG A 48 12.67 -6.38 -2.70
CA ARG A 48 13.98 -6.36 -2.05
C ARG A 48 14.26 -5.00 -1.41
N SER A 49 13.88 -3.93 -2.12
CA SER A 49 14.09 -2.56 -1.70
C SER A 49 12.87 -1.71 -2.06
N VAL A 50 12.63 -0.68 -1.26
CA VAL A 50 11.64 0.36 -1.53
C VAL A 50 12.22 1.71 -1.13
N VAL A 51 12.15 2.67 -2.04
CA VAL A 51 12.51 4.06 -1.78
C VAL A 51 11.26 4.90 -1.93
N MET A 52 10.88 5.59 -0.85
CA MET A 52 9.76 6.54 -0.86
C MET A 52 10.27 7.97 -0.91
N ALA A 53 9.77 8.73 -1.89
CA ALA A 53 10.09 10.13 -2.10
C ALA A 53 8.81 10.98 -2.15
N GLU A 54 8.96 12.30 -2.10
CA GLU A 54 7.84 13.27 -2.21
C GLU A 54 6.68 13.00 -1.23
N ARG A 55 7.01 12.46 -0.05
CA ARG A 55 6.05 12.08 0.98
C ARG A 55 5.32 13.31 1.51
N ARG A 56 4.00 13.25 1.51
CA ARG A 56 3.13 14.24 2.14
C ARG A 56 2.10 13.54 2.99
N VAL A 57 1.85 14.10 4.17
CA VAL A 57 0.83 13.60 5.11
C VAL A 57 -0.17 14.70 5.36
N THR A 58 -1.45 14.38 5.19
CA THR A 58 -2.56 15.24 5.58
C THR A 58 -3.37 14.49 6.62
N ARG A 59 -3.60 15.11 7.78
CA ARG A 59 -4.40 14.53 8.86
C ARG A 59 -5.72 15.30 9.01
N CYS A 60 -6.82 14.57 9.17
CA CYS A 60 -8.13 15.13 9.47
C CYS A 60 -8.80 14.23 10.51
N ARG A 61 -8.90 14.71 11.76
CA ARG A 61 -9.40 13.92 12.91
C ARG A 61 -8.64 12.59 13.03
N ASP A 62 -9.37 11.48 12.95
CA ASP A 62 -8.87 10.12 13.05
C ASP A 62 -8.37 9.59 11.71
N PHE A 63 -8.42 10.38 10.64
CA PHE A 63 -7.92 9.97 9.34
C PHE A 63 -6.56 10.60 9.03
N ALA A 64 -5.69 9.83 8.38
CA ALA A 64 -4.46 10.32 7.78
C ALA A 64 -4.36 9.84 6.33
N ILE A 65 -4.03 10.74 5.42
CA ILE A 65 -3.71 10.44 4.03
C ILE A 65 -2.21 10.61 3.85
N LEU A 66 -1.55 9.55 3.39
CA LEU A 66 -0.15 9.57 2.97
C LEU A 66 -0.10 9.45 1.45
N SER A 67 0.41 10.49 0.79
CA SER A 67 0.75 10.44 -0.63
C SER A 67 2.26 10.41 -0.82
N TYR A 68 2.76 9.62 -1.77
CA TYR A 68 4.19 9.47 -2.00
C TYR A 68 4.48 8.97 -3.41
N ARG A 69 5.72 9.18 -3.86
CA ARG A 69 6.30 8.47 -5.00
C ARG A 69 7.11 7.30 -4.49
N VAL A 70 7.07 6.18 -5.20
CA VAL A 70 7.84 4.99 -4.86
C VAL A 70 8.71 4.55 -6.04
N SER A 71 9.89 4.04 -5.70
CA SER A 71 10.74 3.22 -6.56
C SER A 71 11.02 1.91 -5.83
N ALA A 72 10.57 0.78 -6.35
CA ALA A 72 10.66 -0.52 -5.70
C ALA A 72 11.28 -1.56 -6.61
N GLU A 73 12.12 -2.44 -6.06
CA GLU A 73 12.88 -3.43 -6.84
C GLU A 73 12.55 -4.85 -6.38
N LYS A 74 12.54 -5.78 -7.33
CA LYS A 74 12.47 -7.23 -7.10
C LYS A 74 13.56 -7.93 -7.92
N PRO A 75 13.96 -9.15 -7.53
CA PRO A 75 14.78 -9.99 -8.40
C PRO A 75 14.12 -10.18 -9.76
N ASP A 76 14.90 -10.06 -10.82
CA ASP A 76 14.52 -10.38 -12.20
C ASP A 76 13.31 -9.60 -12.78
N GLU A 77 12.87 -8.53 -12.11
CA GLU A 77 11.83 -7.62 -12.60
C GLU A 77 12.36 -6.18 -12.72
N PRO A 78 11.86 -5.39 -13.69
CA PRO A 78 12.16 -3.97 -13.76
C PRO A 78 11.76 -3.22 -12.47
N THR A 79 12.48 -2.15 -12.15
CA THR A 79 12.12 -1.26 -11.05
C THR A 79 10.71 -0.71 -11.25
N LEU A 80 9.81 -0.98 -10.31
CA LEU A 80 8.49 -0.39 -10.29
C LEU A 80 8.58 1.05 -9.80
N LYS A 81 8.09 1.97 -10.61
CA LYS A 81 7.83 3.35 -10.21
C LYS A 81 6.33 3.61 -10.15
N ALA A 82 5.88 4.22 -9.06
CA ALA A 82 4.47 4.56 -8.92
C ALA A 82 4.26 5.81 -8.06
N LEU A 83 3.11 6.45 -8.28
CA LEU A 83 2.51 7.39 -7.35
C LEU A 83 1.50 6.62 -6.50
N CYS A 84 1.55 6.83 -5.19
CA CYS A 84 0.74 6.09 -4.24
C CYS A 84 0.01 7.03 -3.29
N ALA A 85 -1.20 6.63 -2.91
CA ALA A 85 -1.96 7.27 -1.86
C ALA A 85 -2.52 6.19 -0.93
N SER A 86 -2.31 6.35 0.37
CA SER A 86 -2.86 5.47 1.41
C SER A 86 -3.66 6.29 2.40
N THR A 87 -4.86 5.82 2.71
CA THR A 87 -5.67 6.38 3.80
C THR A 87 -5.64 5.45 4.98
N TYR A 88 -5.48 6.04 6.16
CA TYR A 88 -5.46 5.36 7.43
C TYR A 88 -6.54 5.91 8.34
N LEU A 89 -7.10 5.03 9.16
CA LEU A 89 -7.96 5.34 10.28
C LEU A 89 -7.19 5.04 11.58
N GLN A 90 -7.18 5.99 12.51
CA GLN A 90 -6.82 5.78 13.90
C GLN A 90 -8.02 5.11 14.57
N ASP A 91 -7.88 3.82 14.84
CA ASP A 91 -8.85 2.99 15.54
C ASP A 91 -8.25 2.66 16.90
N GLU A 92 -8.77 3.26 17.97
CA GLU A 92 -8.18 3.20 19.32
C GLU A 92 -6.69 3.59 19.29
N ASP A 93 -5.79 2.69 19.73
CA ASP A 93 -4.34 2.91 19.78
C ASP A 93 -3.59 2.38 18.54
N ARG A 94 -4.30 2.05 17.46
CA ARG A 94 -3.70 1.52 16.22
C ARG A 94 -4.13 2.28 14.98
N TRP A 95 -3.21 2.34 14.02
CA TRP A 95 -3.53 2.78 12.66
C TRP A 95 -3.89 1.58 11.80
N LEU A 96 -5.01 1.67 11.09
CA LEU A 96 -5.43 0.70 10.09
C LEU A 96 -5.43 1.36 8.72
N ARG A 97 -4.82 0.72 7.72
CA ARG A 97 -4.95 1.15 6.32
C ARG A 97 -6.34 0.76 5.82
N ILE A 98 -7.15 1.76 5.47
CA ILE A 98 -8.51 1.57 4.97
C ILE A 98 -8.59 1.71 3.45
N SER A 99 -7.65 2.43 2.84
CA SER A 99 -7.51 2.46 1.39
C SER A 99 -6.07 2.59 0.92
N HIS A 100 -5.81 2.06 -0.28
CA HIS A 100 -4.54 2.23 -0.98
C HIS A 100 -4.77 2.35 -2.48
N GLN A 101 -4.08 3.27 -3.14
CA GLN A 101 -4.06 3.38 -4.59
C GLN A 101 -2.62 3.40 -5.09
N GLN A 102 -2.40 2.78 -6.24
CA GLN A 102 -1.16 2.86 -7.01
C GLN A 102 -1.46 3.25 -8.45
N THR A 103 -0.75 4.26 -8.95
CA THR A 103 -0.73 4.64 -10.36
C THR A 103 0.70 4.49 -10.87
N VAL A 104 0.91 3.70 -11.93
CA VAL A 104 2.26 3.54 -12.52
C VAL A 104 2.77 4.90 -12.98
N ALA A 105 4.02 5.20 -12.63
CA ALA A 105 4.73 6.38 -13.07
C ALA A 105 5.88 5.96 -14.00
N THR A 106 6.21 6.83 -14.95
CA THR A 106 7.37 6.68 -15.86
C THR A 106 8.66 7.17 -15.18
#